data_AF-A0A1V5GC12-F1
#
_entry.id   AF-A0A1V5GC12-F1
#
_cell.length_a   1.000
_cell.length_b   1.000
_cell.length_c   1.000
_cell.angle_alpha   90.00
_cell.angle_beta   90.00
_cell.angle_gamma   90.00
#
_symmetry.space_group_name_H-M   'P 1'
#
loop_
_entity.id
_entity.type
_entity.pdbx_description
1 polymer ?
#
loop_
_entity_poly.entity_id
_entity_poly.type
_entity_poly.pdbx_seq_one_letter_code
_entity_poly.pdbx_strand_id
1 'polypeptide(L)'
;MKCTIIQDLLPLYCDGLTSADSNEEIEKHLTDCEKCREVYDNMKAKEMNISIPERDVKPLKTVKKRNIAKIAAAVLGTAAVLFGVFMFVFWGVVPISSDRVHYTVEAHESQREYQYSEDDKPYDEENAEWETKTETVQSLWLKFDTDASCCRFSTKPEYIYNDDGSITIHQHLYIYPQVKMPFDNRGDNPEQFGLGLDARKDDTLTIHYLDKEEVIDVYKLYEENVK
;
A
#
# COMPACT_ATOMS: atom_id res chain seq x y z
N MET A 1 6.58 50.42 -68.60
CA MET A 1 5.44 50.44 -67.63
C MET A 1 5.26 51.84 -67.04
N LYS A 2 4.07 52.18 -66.51
CA LYS A 2 3.85 53.45 -65.78
C LYS A 2 4.37 53.31 -64.35
N CYS A 3 5.05 54.33 -63.82
CA CYS A 3 5.63 54.32 -62.47
C CYS A 3 4.60 53.99 -61.37
N THR A 4 3.34 54.40 -61.52
CA THR A 4 2.27 54.10 -60.56
C THR A 4 2.03 52.59 -60.43
N ILE A 5 2.05 51.86 -61.54
CA ILE A 5 1.84 50.41 -61.55
C ILE A 5 3.03 49.70 -60.88
N ILE A 6 4.25 50.18 -61.13
CA ILE A 6 5.45 49.63 -60.51
C ILE A 6 5.42 49.85 -59.00
N GLN A 7 5.07 51.05 -58.54
CA GLN A 7 4.96 51.35 -57.11
C GLN A 7 3.92 50.51 -56.39
N ASP A 8 2.78 50.19 -57.04
CA ASP A 8 1.77 49.29 -56.48
C ASP A 8 2.25 47.83 -56.40
N LEU A 9 3.11 47.40 -57.33
CA LEU A 9 3.66 46.05 -57.39
C LEU A 9 4.96 45.87 -56.58
N LEU A 10 5.66 46.95 -56.23
CA LEU A 10 6.93 46.92 -55.50
C LEU A 10 6.85 46.19 -54.14
N PRO A 11 5.81 46.38 -53.30
CA PRO A 11 5.67 45.63 -52.06
C PRO A 11 5.58 44.11 -52.31
N LEU A 12 4.76 43.70 -53.29
CA LEU A 12 4.59 42.29 -53.66
C LEU A 12 5.87 41.70 -54.27
N TYR A 13 6.68 42.54 -54.95
CA TYR A 13 7.98 42.18 -55.47
C TYR A 13 9.02 41.97 -54.35
N CYS A 14 9.06 42.85 -53.35
CA CYS A 14 9.90 42.66 -52.15
C CYS A 14 9.53 41.38 -51.38
N ASP A 15 8.23 41.07 -51.28
CA ASP A 15 7.73 39.84 -50.66
C ASP A 15 7.91 38.58 -51.53
N GLY A 16 8.39 38.70 -52.77
CA GLY A 16 8.59 37.57 -53.70
C GLY A 16 7.29 36.93 -54.21
N LEU A 17 6.17 37.65 -54.18
CA LEU A 17 4.83 37.18 -54.53
C LEU A 17 4.39 37.56 -55.96
N THR A 18 5.34 37.98 -56.79
CA THR A 18 5.12 38.42 -58.18
C THR A 18 5.55 37.33 -59.17
N SER A 19 4.89 37.29 -60.33
CA SER A 19 5.20 36.32 -61.39
C SER A 19 6.51 36.66 -62.11
N ALA A 20 7.17 35.66 -62.71
CA ALA A 20 8.44 35.85 -63.43
C ALA A 20 8.35 36.92 -64.53
N ASP A 21 7.25 36.94 -65.29
CA ASP A 21 6.99 37.94 -66.33
C ASP A 21 6.87 39.36 -65.75
N SER A 22 6.30 39.49 -64.55
CA SER A 22 6.22 40.78 -63.84
C SER A 22 7.57 41.22 -63.30
N ASN A 23 8.40 40.29 -62.85
CA ASN A 23 9.73 40.58 -62.30
C ASN A 23 10.65 41.17 -63.37
N GLU A 24 10.66 40.59 -64.57
CA GLU A 24 11.49 41.08 -65.67
C GLU A 24 11.14 42.53 -66.05
N GLU A 25 9.84 42.86 -66.08
CA GLU A 25 9.36 44.20 -66.39
C GLU A 25 9.65 45.21 -65.26
N ILE A 26 9.58 44.77 -63.99
CA ILE A 26 9.93 45.59 -62.83
C ILE A 26 11.45 45.87 -62.81
N GLU A 27 12.29 44.86 -63.03
CA GLU A 27 13.75 45.01 -63.08
C GLU A 27 14.19 45.98 -64.19
N LYS A 28 13.66 45.83 -65.41
CA LYS A 28 13.89 46.77 -66.50
C LYS A 28 13.51 48.20 -66.10
N HIS A 29 12.36 48.39 -65.45
CA HIS A 29 11.93 49.73 -65.04
C HIS A 29 12.79 50.31 -63.90
N LEU A 30 13.29 49.49 -62.97
CA LEU A 30 14.22 49.91 -61.91
C LEU A 30 15.62 50.27 -62.43
N THR A 31 15.99 49.82 -63.63
CA THR A 31 17.22 50.26 -64.31
C THR A 31 17.08 51.64 -64.96
N ASP A 32 15.90 51.96 -65.49
CA ASP A 32 15.66 53.20 -66.26
C ASP A 32 15.01 54.33 -65.42
N CYS A 33 14.42 54.02 -64.27
CA CYS A 33 13.70 54.98 -63.43
C CYS A 33 14.30 55.12 -62.02
N GLU A 34 15.01 56.23 -61.78
CA GLU A 34 15.61 56.55 -60.46
C GLU A 34 14.56 56.67 -59.34
N LYS A 35 13.39 57.24 -59.63
CA LYS A 35 12.32 57.42 -58.64
C LYS A 35 11.79 56.08 -58.11
N CYS A 36 11.65 55.09 -58.97
CA CYS A 36 11.19 53.76 -58.57
C CYS A 36 12.27 53.00 -57.81
N ARG A 37 13.55 53.20 -58.18
CA ARG A 37 14.71 52.64 -57.46
C ARG A 37 14.81 53.16 -56.03
N GLU A 38 14.66 54.46 -55.82
CA GLU A 38 14.71 55.06 -54.48
C GLU A 38 13.59 54.52 -53.57
N VAL A 39 12.39 54.30 -54.10
CA VAL A 39 11.27 53.70 -53.36
C VAL A 39 11.58 52.25 -52.98
N TYR A 40 12.14 51.47 -53.91
CA TYR A 40 12.55 50.08 -53.66
C TYR A 40 13.64 49.99 -52.58
N ASP A 41 14.68 50.83 -52.67
CA ASP A 41 15.78 50.84 -51.71
C ASP A 41 15.31 51.23 -50.30
N ASN A 42 14.38 52.19 -50.19
CA ASN A 42 13.77 52.57 -48.91
C ASN A 42 12.93 51.46 -48.29
N MET A 43 12.21 50.66 -49.10
CA MET A 43 11.45 49.50 -48.63
C MET A 43 12.39 48.40 -48.13
N LYS A 44 13.44 48.09 -48.89
CA LYS A 44 14.46 47.09 -48.52
C LYS A 44 15.25 47.48 -47.26
N ALA A 45 15.56 48.76 -47.09
CA ALA A 45 16.20 49.28 -45.88
C ALA A 45 15.28 49.17 -44.64
N LYS A 46 13.96 49.31 -44.82
CA LYS A 46 12.98 49.17 -43.75
C LYS A 46 12.82 47.71 -43.30
N GLU A 47 12.86 46.75 -44.23
CA GLU A 47 12.85 45.32 -43.90
C GLU A 47 14.11 44.86 -43.16
N MET A 48 15.29 45.38 -43.51
CA MET A 48 16.54 45.09 -42.81
C MET A 48 16.59 45.61 -41.35
N ASN A 49 15.72 46.55 -40.98
CA ASN A 49 15.62 47.08 -39.62
C ASN A 49 14.60 46.31 -38.75
N ILE A 50 13.86 45.36 -39.33
CA ILE A 50 13.03 44.43 -38.57
C ILE A 50 13.87 43.19 -38.26
N SER A 51 14.94 43.40 -37.50
CA SER A 51 15.52 42.31 -36.70
C SER A 51 14.46 41.95 -35.67
N ILE A 52 13.65 40.94 -35.96
CA ILE A 52 12.86 40.25 -34.94
C ILE A 52 13.91 39.77 -33.95
N PRO A 53 13.96 40.27 -32.70
CA PRO A 53 14.86 39.70 -31.73
C PRO A 53 14.46 38.23 -31.63
N GLU A 54 15.37 37.33 -32.00
CA GLU A 54 15.23 35.90 -31.70
C GLU A 54 14.83 35.86 -30.23
N ARG A 55 13.56 35.53 -29.97
CA ARG A 55 13.09 35.31 -28.62
C ARG A 55 13.95 34.19 -28.10
N ASP A 56 14.93 34.56 -27.29
CA ASP A 56 15.82 33.67 -26.59
C ASP A 56 14.90 32.72 -25.81
N VAL A 57 14.63 31.55 -26.36
CA VAL A 57 13.76 30.50 -25.76
C VAL A 57 14.50 29.71 -24.69
N LYS A 58 15.74 30.12 -24.37
CA LYS A 58 16.56 29.55 -23.29
C LYS A 58 15.98 29.75 -21.87
N PRO A 59 15.32 30.87 -21.48
CA PRO A 59 14.77 31.02 -20.15
C PRO A 59 13.57 30.10 -19.89
N LEU A 60 12.81 29.72 -20.92
CA LEU A 60 11.60 28.90 -20.77
C LEU A 60 11.91 27.42 -20.53
N LYS A 61 13.03 26.89 -21.06
CA LYS A 61 13.42 25.49 -20.84
C LYS A 61 13.90 25.25 -19.39
N THR A 62 14.57 26.23 -18.79
CA THR A 62 15.14 26.12 -17.44
C THR A 62 14.06 26.21 -16.36
N VAL A 63 13.05 27.06 -16.56
CA VAL A 63 11.89 27.18 -15.64
C VAL A 63 11.02 25.92 -15.66
N LYS A 64 10.78 25.33 -16.84
CA LYS A 64 10.06 24.05 -16.96
C LYS A 64 10.75 22.91 -16.20
N LYS A 65 12.09 22.79 -16.31
CA LYS A 65 12.86 21.74 -15.59
C LYS A 65 12.79 21.90 -14.07
N ARG A 66 12.85 23.13 -13.54
CA ARG A 66 12.71 23.40 -12.10
C ARG A 66 11.32 23.06 -11.58
N ASN A 67 10.27 23.35 -12.34
CA ASN A 67 8.91 23.01 -11.95
C ASN A 67 8.63 21.51 -12.04
N ILE A 68 9.15 20.82 -13.08
CA ILE A 68 9.07 19.35 -13.19
C ILE A 68 9.82 18.69 -12.03
N ALA A 69 11.00 19.19 -11.65
CA ALA A 69 11.74 18.65 -10.51
C ALA A 69 10.98 18.84 -9.17
N LYS A 70 10.33 19.99 -8.98
CA LYS A 70 9.48 20.24 -7.79
C LYS A 70 8.24 19.33 -7.76
N ILE A 71 7.59 19.13 -8.90
CA ILE A 71 6.44 18.22 -9.02
C ILE A 71 6.89 16.77 -8.80
N ALA A 72 8.01 16.35 -9.39
CA ALA A 72 8.57 15.01 -9.18
C ALA A 72 8.93 14.77 -7.72
N ALA A 73 9.55 15.75 -7.05
CA ALA A 73 9.85 15.67 -5.61
C ALA A 73 8.58 15.59 -4.76
N ALA A 74 7.54 16.35 -5.11
CA ALA A 74 6.25 16.29 -4.41
C ALA A 74 5.56 14.93 -4.59
N VAL A 75 5.57 14.38 -5.81
CA VAL A 75 4.98 13.07 -6.13
C VAL A 75 5.76 11.92 -5.47
N LEU A 76 7.09 11.99 -5.46
CA LEU A 76 7.93 11.02 -4.73
C LEU A 76 7.70 11.10 -3.22
N GLY A 77 7.57 12.32 -2.68
CA GLY A 77 7.26 12.53 -1.27
C GLY A 77 5.91 11.94 -0.88
N THR A 78 4.85 12.20 -1.65
CA THR A 78 3.53 11.62 -1.38
C THR A 78 3.54 10.10 -1.57
N ALA A 79 4.21 9.58 -2.60
CA ALA A 79 4.34 8.14 -2.80
C ALA A 79 5.09 7.46 -1.63
N ALA A 80 6.15 8.07 -1.11
CA ALA A 80 6.88 7.53 0.04
C ALA A 80 6.03 7.51 1.31
N VAL A 81 5.24 8.56 1.56
CA VAL A 81 4.30 8.60 2.70
C VAL A 81 3.23 7.52 2.55
N LEU A 82 2.61 7.41 1.37
CA LEU A 82 1.61 6.37 1.09
C LEU A 82 2.19 4.97 1.23
N PHE A 83 3.41 4.74 0.74
CA PHE A 83 4.10 3.46 0.89
C PHE A 83 4.42 3.14 2.36
N GLY A 84 4.83 4.14 3.15
CA GLY A 84 5.04 3.98 4.59
C GLY A 84 3.75 3.61 5.32
N VAL A 85 2.63 4.29 5.02
CA VAL A 85 1.31 3.96 5.58
C VAL A 85 0.86 2.56 5.13
N PHE A 86 1.05 2.22 3.87
CA PHE A 86 0.75 0.89 3.35
C PHE A 86 1.54 -0.18 4.10
N MET A 87 2.87 -0.04 4.21
CA MET A 87 3.68 -1.00 4.96
C MET A 87 3.25 -1.11 6.43
N PHE A 88 2.92 0.00 7.07
CA PHE A 88 2.44 0.01 8.46
C PHE A 88 1.11 -0.74 8.63
N VAL A 89 0.14 -0.52 7.73
CA VAL A 89 -1.16 -1.19 7.78
C VAL A 89 -1.02 -2.69 7.49
N PHE A 90 -0.18 -3.07 6.53
CA PHE A 90 -0.06 -4.46 6.09
C PHE A 90 0.89 -5.31 6.97
N TRP A 91 1.75 -4.70 7.79
CA TRP A 91 2.70 -5.43 8.67
C TRP A 91 2.03 -6.40 9.65
N GLY A 92 0.76 -6.20 10.01
CA GLY A 92 0.00 -7.07 10.93
C GLY A 92 -1.10 -7.92 10.30
N VAL A 93 -1.23 -7.91 8.97
CA VAL A 93 -2.31 -8.59 8.22
C VAL A 93 -1.85 -9.89 7.59
N VAL A 94 -0.55 -10.05 7.38
CA VAL A 94 0.04 -11.25 6.78
C VAL A 94 0.51 -12.20 7.89
N PRO A 95 0.14 -13.49 7.87
CA PRO A 95 0.64 -14.48 8.83
C PRO A 95 2.16 -14.56 8.81
N ILE A 96 2.75 -15.01 9.92
CA ILE A 96 4.19 -15.26 10.01
C ILE A 96 4.57 -16.49 9.15
N SER A 97 5.76 -16.44 8.57
CA SER A 97 6.34 -17.56 7.83
C SER A 97 6.82 -18.65 8.79
N SER A 98 6.72 -19.92 8.38
CA SER A 98 7.02 -21.06 9.24
C SER A 98 8.49 -21.17 9.67
N ASP A 99 9.41 -20.57 8.91
CA ASP A 99 10.85 -20.49 9.22
C ASP A 99 11.19 -19.50 10.33
N ARG A 100 10.26 -18.59 10.69
CA ARG A 100 10.47 -17.52 11.67
C ARG A 100 9.68 -17.70 12.96
N VAL A 101 9.09 -18.89 13.13
CA VAL A 101 8.27 -19.17 14.30
C VAL A 101 8.51 -20.61 14.74
N HIS A 102 8.88 -20.75 16.00
CA HIS A 102 9.04 -22.03 16.66
C HIS A 102 8.12 -22.06 17.86
N TYR A 103 7.67 -23.25 18.27
CA TYR A 103 6.87 -23.37 19.48
C TYR A 103 7.38 -24.48 20.38
N THR A 104 7.23 -24.28 21.67
CA THR A 104 7.45 -25.30 22.69
C THR A 104 6.15 -25.56 23.43
N VAL A 105 6.00 -26.78 23.91
CA VAL A 105 4.83 -27.22 24.66
C VAL A 105 5.13 -27.15 26.15
N GLU A 106 4.28 -26.46 26.90
CA GLU A 106 4.38 -26.33 28.35
C GLU A 106 3.07 -26.78 28.99
N ALA A 107 3.14 -27.73 29.93
CA ALA A 107 2.00 -28.11 30.75
C ALA A 107 1.97 -27.25 32.02
N HIS A 108 0.84 -26.62 32.30
CA HIS A 108 0.63 -25.78 33.48
C HIS A 108 -0.52 -26.33 34.32
N GLU A 109 -0.24 -26.60 35.60
CA GLU A 109 -1.26 -26.90 36.59
C GLU A 109 -1.94 -25.60 37.04
N SER A 110 -3.27 -25.57 36.96
CA SER A 110 -4.06 -24.45 37.44
C SER A 110 -5.22 -24.96 38.28
N GLN A 111 -5.60 -24.18 39.29
CA GLN A 111 -6.81 -24.45 40.06
C GLN A 111 -7.99 -23.77 39.36
N ARG A 112 -8.95 -24.57 38.93
CA ARG A 112 -10.22 -24.07 38.41
C ARG A 112 -11.22 -24.06 39.56
N GLU A 113 -11.70 -22.87 39.87
CA GLU A 113 -12.78 -22.65 40.84
C GLU A 113 -14.08 -22.45 40.06
N TYR A 114 -15.09 -23.26 40.34
CA TYR A 114 -16.43 -23.06 39.78
C TYR A 114 -17.50 -23.16 40.86
N GLN A 115 -18.51 -22.30 40.72
CA GLN A 115 -19.64 -22.24 41.63
C GLN A 115 -20.79 -23.04 41.03
N TYR A 116 -21.41 -23.91 41.82
CA TYR A 116 -22.58 -24.69 41.43
C TYR A 116 -23.63 -24.68 42.56
N SER A 117 -24.90 -24.88 42.23
CA SER A 117 -25.95 -25.12 43.21
C SER A 117 -26.27 -26.61 43.27
N GLU A 118 -26.38 -27.18 44.46
CA GLU A 118 -26.57 -28.63 44.68
C GLU A 118 -27.88 -29.15 44.10
N ASP A 119 -28.90 -28.29 44.07
CA ASP A 119 -30.14 -28.53 43.35
C ASP A 119 -30.05 -27.86 41.98
N ASP A 120 -30.42 -28.59 40.93
CA ASP A 120 -30.50 -28.19 39.51
C ASP A 120 -31.59 -27.12 39.28
N LYS A 121 -31.60 -26.08 40.12
CA LYS A 121 -32.61 -25.04 40.18
C LYS A 121 -32.39 -24.07 39.02
N PRO A 122 -33.46 -23.66 38.31
CA PRO A 122 -33.37 -22.65 37.29
C PRO A 122 -32.70 -21.38 37.85
N TYR A 123 -31.88 -20.73 37.02
CA TYR A 123 -31.01 -19.58 37.30
C TYR A 123 -31.69 -18.35 37.97
N ASP A 124 -33.00 -18.39 38.20
CA ASP A 124 -33.85 -17.26 38.60
C ASP A 124 -34.37 -17.35 40.06
N GLU A 125 -33.80 -18.23 40.90
CA GLU A 125 -34.19 -18.33 42.31
C GLU A 125 -33.32 -17.42 43.21
N GLU A 126 -33.94 -16.39 43.80
CA GLU A 126 -33.31 -15.32 44.61
C GLU A 126 -32.55 -15.82 45.88
N ASN A 127 -32.55 -17.13 46.16
CA ASN A 127 -31.93 -17.75 47.33
C ASN A 127 -31.12 -19.02 47.03
N ALA A 128 -30.55 -19.17 45.83
CA ALA A 128 -29.67 -20.30 45.54
C ALA A 128 -28.38 -20.23 46.38
N GLU A 129 -28.13 -21.26 47.20
CA GLU A 129 -26.83 -21.45 47.87
C GLU A 129 -25.82 -21.96 46.84
N TRP A 130 -24.78 -21.17 46.62
CA TRP A 130 -23.69 -21.49 45.70
C TRP A 130 -22.57 -22.15 46.47
N GLU A 131 -22.27 -23.41 46.13
CA GLU A 131 -21.08 -24.09 46.61
C GLU A 131 -19.92 -23.88 45.64
N THR A 132 -18.75 -23.60 46.19
CA THR A 132 -17.53 -23.49 45.41
C THR A 132 -16.82 -24.84 45.39
N LYS A 133 -16.58 -25.38 44.19
CA LYS A 133 -15.70 -26.52 44.01
C LYS A 133 -14.41 -26.08 43.34
N THR A 134 -13.28 -26.49 43.92
CA THR A 134 -11.96 -26.28 43.34
C THR A 134 -11.45 -27.61 42.80
N GLU A 135 -11.13 -27.64 41.51
CA GLU A 135 -10.51 -28.79 40.87
C GLU A 135 -9.16 -28.37 40.28
N THR A 136 -8.14 -29.18 40.54
CA THR A 136 -6.84 -29.02 39.88
C THR A 136 -6.96 -29.55 38.47
N VAL A 137 -6.74 -28.68 37.48
CA VAL A 137 -6.80 -29.01 36.07
C VAL A 137 -5.46 -28.71 35.42
N GLN A 138 -5.01 -29.64 34.57
CA GLN A 138 -3.79 -29.48 33.79
C GLN A 138 -4.13 -28.88 32.42
N SER A 139 -3.54 -27.73 32.12
CA SER A 139 -3.69 -27.02 30.86
C SER A 139 -2.45 -27.14 30.01
N LEU A 140 -2.63 -27.27 28.70
CA LEU A 140 -1.53 -27.33 27.75
C LEU A 140 -1.36 -25.96 27.08
N TRP A 141 -0.14 -25.44 27.05
CA TRP A 141 0.16 -24.14 26.44
C TRP A 141 1.25 -24.30 25.39
N LEU A 142 1.06 -23.63 24.25
CA LEU A 142 2.09 -23.46 23.24
C LEU A 142 2.75 -22.12 23.45
N LYS A 143 4.06 -22.11 23.69
CA LYS A 143 4.85 -20.89 23.76
C LYS A 143 5.56 -20.68 22.43
N PHE A 144 5.29 -19.56 21.77
CA PHE A 144 5.85 -19.25 20.46
C PHE A 144 7.09 -18.36 20.58
N ASP A 145 8.22 -18.83 20.04
CA ASP A 145 9.43 -18.05 19.84
C ASP A 145 9.42 -17.52 18.39
N THR A 146 9.53 -16.20 18.24
CA THR A 146 9.38 -15.51 16.95
C THR A 146 10.42 -14.41 16.83
N ASP A 147 10.89 -14.13 15.63
CA ASP A 147 11.79 -12.99 15.36
C ASP A 147 11.11 -11.61 15.58
N ALA A 148 9.78 -11.57 15.71
CA ALA A 148 9.04 -10.35 15.98
C ALA A 148 9.07 -10.00 17.47
N SER A 149 8.92 -8.70 17.78
CA SER A 149 8.83 -8.23 19.18
C SER A 149 7.66 -8.86 19.95
N CYS A 150 6.61 -9.31 19.26
CA CYS A 150 5.41 -9.92 19.81
C CYS A 150 4.64 -10.63 18.68
N CYS A 151 3.66 -11.45 19.05
CA CYS A 151 2.72 -12.05 18.10
C CYS A 151 1.26 -11.82 18.53
N ARG A 152 0.37 -11.87 17.54
CA ARG A 152 -1.07 -11.88 17.73
C ARG A 152 -1.64 -13.17 17.21
N PHE A 153 -2.41 -13.84 18.06
CA PHE A 153 -3.15 -15.02 17.68
C PHE A 153 -4.56 -14.65 17.22
N SER A 154 -5.02 -15.30 16.15
CA SER A 154 -6.41 -15.29 15.74
C SER A 154 -6.86 -16.73 15.62
N THR A 155 -7.97 -17.07 16.25
CA THR A 155 -8.49 -18.43 16.24
C THR A 155 -9.84 -18.50 15.54
N LYS A 156 -10.09 -19.60 14.85
CA LYS A 156 -11.40 -19.95 14.30
C LYS A 156 -11.69 -21.41 14.65
N PRO A 157 -12.50 -21.67 15.68
CA PRO A 157 -12.89 -23.03 16.02
C PRO A 157 -13.97 -23.53 15.06
N GLU A 158 -13.86 -24.79 14.67
CA GLU A 158 -14.88 -25.56 13.98
C GLU A 158 -15.32 -26.70 14.90
N TYR A 159 -16.64 -26.79 15.10
CA TYR A 159 -17.25 -27.74 16.02
C TYR A 159 -17.98 -28.81 15.21
N ILE A 160 -17.59 -30.06 15.40
CA ILE A 160 -18.28 -31.21 14.83
C ILE A 160 -19.09 -31.88 15.93
N TYR A 161 -20.40 -31.96 15.73
CA TYR A 161 -21.33 -32.65 16.62
C TYR A 161 -21.47 -34.09 16.16
N ASN A 162 -21.01 -35.03 16.99
CA ASN A 162 -21.05 -36.45 16.68
C ASN A 162 -22.40 -37.06 17.09
N ASP A 163 -22.76 -38.18 16.47
CA ASP A 163 -24.03 -38.89 16.74
C ASP A 163 -24.14 -39.42 18.18
N ASP A 164 -23.01 -39.58 18.87
CA ASP A 164 -22.94 -39.98 20.29
C ASP A 164 -23.15 -38.80 21.26
N GLY A 165 -23.40 -37.59 20.75
CA GLY A 165 -23.56 -36.37 21.54
C GLY A 165 -22.23 -35.73 21.96
N SER A 166 -21.09 -36.32 21.60
CA SER A 166 -19.78 -35.68 21.79
C SER A 166 -19.56 -34.56 20.78
N ILE A 167 -18.66 -33.63 21.14
CA ILE A 167 -18.24 -32.53 20.27
C ILE A 167 -16.75 -32.67 20.06
N THR A 168 -16.33 -32.71 18.81
CA THR A 168 -14.93 -32.64 18.36
C THR A 168 -14.63 -31.21 17.93
N ILE A 169 -13.46 -30.70 18.32
CA ILE A 169 -13.04 -29.33 18.05
C ILE A 169 -11.83 -29.35 17.10
N HIS A 170 -12.00 -28.73 15.94
CA HIS A 170 -10.91 -28.41 15.03
C HIS A 170 -10.60 -26.92 15.12
N GLN A 171 -9.47 -26.58 15.74
CA GLN A 171 -9.10 -25.18 15.96
C GLN A 171 -8.12 -24.70 14.89
N HIS A 172 -8.49 -23.65 14.16
CA HIS A 172 -7.58 -22.98 13.22
C HIS A 172 -6.89 -21.82 13.92
N LEU A 173 -5.56 -21.81 13.95
CA LEU A 173 -4.73 -20.78 14.57
C LEU A 173 -3.92 -20.03 13.52
N TYR A 174 -4.06 -18.70 13.50
CA TYR A 174 -3.28 -17.79 12.67
C TYR A 174 -2.38 -16.93 13.57
N ILE A 175 -1.10 -16.84 13.22
CA ILE A 175 -0.09 -16.11 13.99
C ILE A 175 0.38 -14.92 13.16
N TYR A 176 0.23 -13.71 13.69
CA TYR A 176 0.62 -12.48 13.01
C TYR A 176 1.74 -11.78 13.79
N PRO A 177 2.80 -11.29 13.12
CA PRO A 177 3.83 -10.50 13.78
C PRO A 177 3.24 -9.17 14.25
N GLN A 178 3.63 -8.71 15.45
CA GLN A 178 3.20 -7.44 15.97
C GLN A 178 4.31 -6.73 16.74
N VAL A 179 4.28 -5.39 16.72
CA VAL A 179 5.17 -4.56 17.54
C VAL A 179 4.50 -4.32 18.89
N LYS A 180 5.18 -4.66 19.98
CA LYS A 180 4.70 -4.33 21.34
C LYS A 180 4.81 -2.82 21.55
N MET A 181 3.67 -2.16 21.74
CA MET A 181 3.63 -0.73 22.03
C MET A 181 3.82 -0.49 23.53
N PRO A 182 4.38 0.65 23.96
CA PRO A 182 4.61 0.94 25.38
C PRO A 182 3.33 1.05 26.24
N PHE A 183 2.16 1.16 25.60
CA PHE A 183 0.84 1.21 26.26
C PHE A 183 0.03 -0.09 26.07
N ASP A 184 0.67 -1.15 25.59
CA ASP A 184 0.02 -2.43 25.35
C ASP A 184 -0.12 -3.22 26.65
N ASN A 185 -1.33 -3.22 27.22
CA ASN A 185 -1.67 -3.95 28.46
C ASN A 185 -1.96 -5.44 28.23
N ARG A 186 -1.52 -6.03 27.11
CA ARG A 186 -1.52 -7.49 26.97
C ARG A 186 -0.68 -8.08 28.09
N GLY A 187 -1.28 -9.03 28.82
CA GLY A 187 -0.74 -9.62 30.03
C GLY A 187 0.67 -10.20 29.87
N ASP A 188 1.20 -10.77 30.94
CA ASP A 188 2.65 -11.00 31.07
C ASP A 188 3.27 -11.92 30.00
N ASN A 189 2.48 -12.78 29.34
CA ASN A 189 2.95 -13.75 28.34
C ASN A 189 2.16 -13.68 27.00
N PRO A 190 2.32 -12.64 26.18
CA PRO A 190 1.60 -12.50 24.91
C PRO A 190 1.98 -13.56 23.85
N GLU A 191 3.10 -14.26 24.04
CA GLU A 191 3.59 -15.33 23.19
C GLU A 191 3.02 -16.72 23.52
N GLN A 192 2.26 -16.85 24.61
CA GLN A 192 1.66 -18.11 25.03
C GLN A 192 0.23 -18.25 24.52
N PHE A 193 -0.09 -19.43 23.99
CA PHE A 193 -1.41 -19.79 23.51
C PHE A 193 -1.91 -21.04 24.23
N GLY A 194 -3.02 -20.93 24.95
CA GLY A 194 -3.63 -22.04 25.67
C GLY A 194 -4.42 -22.95 24.74
N LEU A 195 -4.10 -24.24 24.76
CA LEU A 195 -4.94 -25.31 24.28
C LEU A 195 -5.90 -25.69 25.42
N GLY A 196 -7.18 -25.92 25.10
CA GLY A 196 -8.24 -26.11 26.10
C GLY A 196 -7.88 -27.12 27.20
N LEU A 197 -8.55 -26.98 28.35
CA LEU A 197 -8.25 -27.73 29.57
C LEU A 197 -8.47 -29.25 29.45
N ASP A 198 -9.36 -29.68 28.55
CA ASP A 198 -9.70 -31.08 28.34
C ASP A 198 -9.64 -31.41 26.84
N ALA A 199 -8.46 -31.82 26.36
CA ALA A 199 -8.32 -32.30 24.99
C ALA A 199 -9.09 -33.63 24.82
N ARG A 200 -9.95 -33.72 23.81
CA ARG A 200 -10.68 -34.95 23.47
C ARG A 200 -10.01 -35.66 22.31
N LYS A 201 -10.20 -36.97 22.26
CA LYS A 201 -9.78 -37.79 21.12
C LYS A 201 -10.39 -37.20 19.84
N ASP A 202 -9.57 -37.04 18.81
CA ASP A 202 -9.88 -36.42 17.52
C ASP A 202 -9.88 -34.88 17.47
N ASP A 203 -9.65 -34.19 18.60
CA ASP A 203 -9.42 -32.73 18.57
C ASP A 203 -8.11 -32.41 17.86
N THR A 204 -8.16 -31.43 16.94
CA THR A 204 -6.99 -31.02 16.18
C THR A 204 -6.77 -29.51 16.23
N LEU A 205 -5.51 -29.11 16.17
CA LEU A 205 -5.08 -27.72 16.01
C LEU A 205 -4.39 -27.60 14.66
N THR A 206 -4.92 -26.76 13.77
CA THR A 206 -4.25 -26.42 12.52
C THR A 206 -3.61 -25.05 12.66
N ILE A 207 -2.28 -24.98 12.58
CA ILE A 207 -1.53 -23.73 12.55
C ILE A 207 -1.36 -23.30 11.08
N HIS A 208 -1.83 -22.10 10.77
CA HIS A 208 -1.78 -21.48 9.46
C HIS A 208 -0.60 -20.52 9.38
N TYR A 209 0.47 -20.94 8.72
CA TYR A 209 1.61 -20.08 8.38
C TYR A 209 1.38 -19.41 7.02
N LEU A 210 2.26 -18.47 6.67
CA LEU A 210 2.22 -17.83 5.35
C LEU A 210 2.45 -18.82 4.19
N ASP A 211 3.29 -19.83 4.43
CA ASP A 211 3.86 -20.73 3.43
C ASP A 211 3.33 -22.16 3.52
N LYS A 212 2.77 -22.56 4.66
CA LYS A 212 2.26 -23.92 4.89
C LYS A 212 1.16 -23.95 5.96
N GLU A 213 0.46 -25.06 6.04
CA GLU A 213 -0.43 -25.40 7.15
C GLU A 213 0.13 -26.63 7.88
N GLU A 214 0.04 -26.64 9.22
CA GLU A 214 0.51 -27.73 10.07
C GLU A 214 -0.63 -28.18 10.98
N VAL A 215 -1.01 -29.46 10.89
CA VAL A 215 -2.09 -30.05 11.69
C VAL A 215 -1.48 -30.85 12.83
N ILE A 216 -1.89 -30.53 14.05
CA ILE A 216 -1.43 -31.14 15.29
C ILE A 216 -2.62 -31.85 15.94
N ASP A 217 -2.40 -33.09 16.36
CA ASP A 217 -3.36 -33.85 17.19
C ASP A 217 -3.23 -33.37 18.65
N VAL A 218 -4.26 -32.68 19.14
CA VAL A 218 -4.24 -32.05 20.47
C VAL A 218 -4.31 -33.11 21.57
N TYR A 219 -5.07 -34.19 21.34
CA TYR A 219 -5.19 -35.27 22.31
C TYR A 219 -3.87 -36.00 22.51
N LYS A 220 -3.20 -36.33 21.40
CA LYS A 220 -1.88 -36.97 21.47
C LYS A 220 -0.86 -36.07 22.16
N LEU A 221 -0.88 -34.76 21.86
CA LEU A 221 0.02 -33.80 22.50
C LEU A 221 -0.24 -33.70 24.01
N TYR A 222 -1.50 -33.76 24.42
CA TYR A 222 -1.89 -33.82 25.82
C TYR A 222 -1.39 -35.11 26.49
N GLU A 223 -1.56 -36.27 25.86
CA GLU A 223 -1.06 -37.55 26.41
C GLU A 223 0.46 -37.59 26.57
N GLU A 224 1.22 -36.95 25.67
CA GLU A 224 2.69 -36.93 25.74
C GLU A 224 3.26 -35.96 26.79
N ASN A 225 2.53 -34.90 27.15
CA ASN A 225 3.06 -33.81 27.99
C ASN A 225 2.38 -33.69 29.36
N VAL A 226 1.23 -34.34 29.55
CA VAL A 226 0.38 -34.15 30.74
C VAL A 226 0.13 -35.46 31.50
N LYS A 227 -0.13 -36.58 30.81
CA LYS A 227 -0.43 -37.88 31.43
C LYS A 227 0.80 -38.70 31.81
#